data_AF-A0AAV6VU46-F1
#
_entry.id   AF-A0AAV6VU46-F1
#
_cell.length_a   1.000
_cell.length_b   1.000
_cell.length_c   1.000
_cell.angle_alpha   90.00
_cell.angle_beta   90.00
_cell.angle_gamma   90.00
#
_symmetry.space_group_name_H-M   'P 1'
#
loop_
_entity.id
_entity.type
_entity.pdbx_description
1 polymer ?
#
loop_
_entity_poly.entity_id
_entity_poly.type
_entity_poly.pdbx_seq_one_letter_code
_entity_poly.pdbx_strand_id
1 'polypeptide(L)'
;MVFKALLLLSAVAVAMAQYGYGPAHNSYEHDYAQPIPYQYGFDIVGGDHKSGDFKQTRSEESDGHGNVKGSYGYTDANGIYRQVDYVADEHGYRASVKTNEPGTESQSPADVELHAQPIQVHEPAYSAPAPAYGGNHYGSGYGLY
;
A
#
# COMPACT_ATOMS: atom_id res chain seq x y z
N MET A 1 -41.18 -41.21 42.34
CA MET A 1 -40.62 -41.39 43.70
C MET A 1 -40.34 -42.88 43.81
N VAL A 2 -39.12 -43.41 43.87
CA VAL A 2 -38.04 -43.08 44.81
C VAL A 2 -36.66 -43.37 44.15
N PHE A 3 -35.81 -42.35 44.16
CA PHE A 3 -34.35 -42.39 43.95
C PHE A 3 -33.66 -43.44 44.85
N LYS A 4 -32.59 -44.08 44.35
CA LYS A 4 -31.35 -44.46 45.11
C LYS A 4 -30.42 -45.21 44.13
N ALA A 5 -29.42 -44.56 43.53
CA ALA A 5 -28.10 -44.25 44.10
C ALA A 5 -27.10 -45.41 44.00
N LEU A 6 -25.93 -45.09 43.43
CA LEU A 6 -24.64 -45.77 43.53
C LEU A 6 -24.48 -47.15 42.88
N LEU A 7 -23.88 -47.16 41.70
CA LEU A 7 -22.88 -48.17 41.36
C LEU A 7 -21.55 -47.45 41.12
N LEU A 8 -20.83 -47.21 42.21
CA LEU A 8 -19.40 -46.97 42.18
C LEU A 8 -18.72 -48.18 42.83
N LEU A 9 -17.69 -48.67 42.13
CA LEU A 9 -16.53 -49.42 42.62
C LEU A 9 -16.55 -50.96 42.60
N SER A 10 -15.94 -51.53 41.55
CA SER A 10 -15.04 -52.68 41.71
C SER A 10 -13.81 -52.51 40.81
N ALA A 11 -12.65 -52.55 41.45
CA ALA A 11 -11.33 -52.16 40.97
C ALA A 11 -10.72 -53.04 39.86
N VAL A 12 -10.10 -52.36 38.89
CA VAL A 12 -8.69 -52.45 38.40
C VAL A 12 -8.10 -53.80 37.96
N ALA A 13 -7.41 -53.76 36.80
CA ALA A 13 -6.23 -54.54 36.33
C ALA A 13 -6.50 -55.31 35.01
N VAL A 14 -5.75 -55.28 33.89
CA VAL A 14 -4.48 -54.66 33.43
C VAL A 14 -4.51 -54.69 31.89
N ALA A 15 -4.02 -53.63 31.23
CA ALA A 15 -3.21 -53.65 29.98
C ALA A 15 -3.20 -52.21 29.42
N MET A 16 -2.34 -51.28 29.83
CA MET A 16 -0.88 -51.33 29.71
C MET A 16 -0.40 -52.04 28.42
N ALA A 17 -1.02 -51.73 27.27
CA ALA A 17 -0.54 -52.18 25.96
C ALA A 17 -0.71 -51.14 24.83
N GLN A 18 -1.08 -49.90 25.14
CA GLN A 18 -0.97 -48.78 24.18
C GLN A 18 0.13 -47.80 24.64
N TYR A 19 1.28 -48.38 24.96
CA TYR A 19 2.56 -47.68 25.01
C TYR A 19 3.10 -47.68 23.57
N GLY A 20 2.63 -46.74 22.74
CA GLY A 20 2.92 -46.74 21.31
C GLY A 20 2.81 -45.35 20.72
N TYR A 21 3.80 -44.51 21.03
CA TYR A 21 4.34 -43.44 20.18
C TYR A 21 3.37 -42.85 19.13
N GLY A 22 2.40 -42.05 19.60
CA GLY A 22 1.81 -41.02 18.74
C GLY A 22 2.82 -39.89 18.58
N PRO A 23 2.96 -39.25 17.39
CA PRO A 23 3.78 -38.06 17.29
C PRO A 23 3.32 -37.10 18.37
N ALA A 24 4.26 -36.62 19.18
CA ALA A 24 3.99 -35.48 20.04
C ALA A 24 3.44 -34.40 19.12
N HIS A 25 2.15 -34.08 19.28
CA HIS A 25 1.65 -32.82 18.79
C HIS A 25 2.41 -31.79 19.59
N ASN A 26 3.55 -31.35 19.05
CA ASN A 26 4.14 -30.09 19.43
C ASN A 26 3.04 -29.08 19.12
N SER A 27 2.27 -28.72 20.15
CA SER A 27 1.61 -27.44 20.18
C SER A 27 2.75 -26.44 20.01
N TYR A 28 2.99 -26.03 18.77
CA TYR A 28 3.75 -24.83 18.51
C TYR A 28 2.92 -23.73 19.17
N GLU A 29 3.24 -23.47 20.43
CA GLU A 29 2.87 -22.25 21.11
C GLU A 29 3.50 -21.16 20.25
N HIS A 30 2.69 -20.61 19.35
CA HIS A 30 3.02 -19.39 18.64
C HIS A 30 2.98 -18.31 19.69
N ASP A 31 4.09 -18.15 20.40
CA ASP A 31 4.38 -16.97 21.19
C ASP A 31 4.51 -15.83 20.17
N TYR A 32 3.37 -15.23 19.81
CA TYR A 32 3.34 -14.03 18.98
C TYR A 32 4.00 -12.96 19.83
N ALA A 33 5.31 -12.76 19.60
CA ALA A 33 6.03 -11.67 20.22
C ALA A 33 5.22 -10.38 19.97
N GLN A 34 4.82 -9.73 21.07
CA GLN A 34 4.10 -8.46 21.02
C GLN A 34 4.93 -7.47 20.19
N PRO A 35 4.30 -6.67 19.30
CA PRO A 35 5.02 -5.64 18.57
C PRO A 35 5.80 -4.73 19.52
N ILE A 36 7.05 -4.41 19.18
CA ILE A 36 7.85 -3.48 19.99
C ILE A 36 7.52 -2.06 19.52
N PRO A 37 7.26 -1.09 20.42
CA PRO A 37 7.07 0.30 20.03
C PRO A 37 8.27 0.82 19.25
N TYR A 38 8.02 1.61 18.21
CA TYR A 38 9.06 2.24 17.42
C TYR A 38 8.63 3.61 16.94
N GLN A 39 9.62 4.41 16.56
CA GLN A 39 9.40 5.66 15.85
C GLN A 39 10.55 5.88 14.87
N TYR A 40 10.22 6.27 13.65
CA TYR A 40 11.23 6.71 12.69
C TYR A 40 10.66 7.78 11.76
N GLY A 41 11.56 8.51 11.12
CA GLY A 41 11.21 9.48 10.11
C GLY A 41 12.44 9.97 9.37
N PHE A 42 12.21 10.62 8.24
CA PHE A 42 13.24 11.28 7.46
C PHE A 42 12.65 12.45 6.68
N ASP A 43 13.52 13.41 6.40
CA ASP A 43 13.25 14.51 5.50
C ASP A 43 14.35 14.52 4.44
N ILE A 44 13.96 14.36 3.18
CA ILE A 44 14.85 14.46 2.03
C ILE A 44 14.55 15.77 1.33
N VAL A 45 15.56 16.60 1.19
CA VAL A 45 15.49 17.85 0.41
C VAL A 45 16.57 17.78 -0.66
N GLY A 46 16.18 17.98 -1.91
CA GLY A 46 17.08 17.94 -3.06
C GLY A 46 16.72 19.01 -4.09
N GLY A 47 17.73 19.44 -4.85
CA GLY A 47 17.64 20.55 -5.80
C GLY A 47 18.97 21.30 -5.83
N ASP A 48 19.19 22.15 -6.82
CA ASP A 48 20.31 23.08 -6.74
C ASP A 48 19.99 24.20 -5.72
N HIS A 49 21.00 24.93 -5.26
CA HIS A 49 20.83 26.04 -4.30
C HIS A 49 19.90 27.16 -4.80
N LYS A 50 19.43 27.11 -6.05
CA LYS A 50 18.50 28.07 -6.64
C LYS A 50 17.07 27.54 -6.73
N SER A 51 16.89 26.22 -6.77
CA SER A 51 15.65 25.62 -7.20
C SER A 51 14.85 25.00 -6.06
N GLY A 52 15.50 24.43 -5.02
CA GLY A 52 14.76 23.87 -3.88
C GLY A 52 13.69 22.85 -4.30
N ASP A 53 13.94 22.20 -5.44
CA ASP A 53 12.91 21.66 -6.33
C ASP A 53 12.20 20.43 -5.79
N PHE A 54 12.68 19.80 -4.72
CA PHE A 54 12.09 18.55 -4.33
C PHE A 54 12.23 18.29 -2.83
N LYS A 55 11.12 17.87 -2.22
CA LYS A 55 11.03 17.46 -0.82
C LYS A 55 10.30 16.12 -0.72
N GLN A 56 10.80 15.21 0.10
CA GLN A 56 10.04 14.06 0.61
C GLN A 56 10.12 14.04 2.13
N THR A 57 9.02 13.67 2.77
CA THR A 57 8.95 13.51 4.21
C THR A 57 8.29 12.18 4.56
N ARG A 58 8.73 11.58 5.66
CA ARG A 58 8.05 10.46 6.29
C ARG A 58 8.21 10.53 7.80
N SER A 59 7.16 10.19 8.52
CA SER A 59 7.16 9.96 9.97
C SER A 59 6.20 8.82 10.28
N GLU A 60 6.61 7.89 11.13
CA GLU A 60 5.76 6.77 11.55
C GLU A 60 6.09 6.39 12.99
N GLU A 61 5.06 6.10 13.79
CA GLU A 61 5.20 5.57 15.13
C GLU A 61 4.23 4.41 15.37
N SER A 62 4.70 3.42 16.13
CA SER A 62 3.94 2.28 16.63
C SER A 62 3.90 2.32 18.14
N ASP A 63 2.74 2.02 18.72
CA ASP A 63 2.55 1.98 20.17
C ASP A 63 2.90 0.61 20.80
N GLY A 64 3.31 -0.37 19.99
CA GLY A 64 3.62 -1.73 20.43
C GLY A 64 2.40 -2.62 20.68
N HIS A 65 1.17 -2.11 20.50
CA HIS A 65 -0.06 -2.90 20.62
C HIS A 65 -0.67 -3.24 19.25
N GLY A 66 0.11 -3.08 18.19
CA GLY A 66 -0.34 -3.26 16.81
C GLY A 66 -0.95 -2.00 16.19
N ASN A 67 -0.98 -0.87 16.90
CA ASN A 67 -1.43 0.40 16.33
C ASN A 67 -0.26 1.17 15.74
N VAL A 68 -0.43 1.68 14.53
CA VAL A 68 0.55 2.49 13.81
C VAL A 68 -0.12 3.75 13.32
N LYS A 69 0.54 4.89 13.46
CA LYS A 69 0.14 6.12 12.76
C LYS A 69 1.36 6.77 12.14
N GLY A 70 1.12 7.54 11.08
CA GLY A 70 2.20 8.22 10.42
C GLY A 70 1.72 9.16 9.35
N SER A 71 2.70 9.75 8.68
CA SER A 71 2.48 10.51 7.48
C SER A 71 3.65 10.35 6.52
N TYR A 72 3.35 10.50 5.23
CA TYR A 72 4.37 10.63 4.21
C TYR A 72 3.90 11.61 3.15
N GLY A 73 4.84 12.25 2.47
CA GLY A 73 4.51 13.17 1.42
C GLY A 73 5.69 13.54 0.56
N TYR A 74 5.38 14.23 -0.54
CA TYR A 74 6.38 14.83 -1.41
C TYR A 74 5.90 16.15 -1.99
N THR A 75 6.85 16.95 -2.45
CA THR A 75 6.64 18.10 -3.33
C THR A 75 7.72 18.08 -4.40
N ASP A 76 7.34 18.26 -5.66
CA ASP A 76 8.27 18.31 -6.81
C ASP A 76 8.57 19.75 -7.27
N ALA A 77 9.38 19.87 -8.32
CA ALA A 77 9.93 21.15 -8.80
C ALA A 77 8.85 22.09 -9.33
N ASN A 78 7.73 21.51 -9.74
CA ASN A 78 6.58 22.22 -10.29
C ASN A 78 5.56 22.57 -9.19
N GLY A 79 5.87 22.28 -7.93
CA GLY A 79 4.96 22.46 -6.80
C GLY A 79 3.84 21.41 -6.77
N ILE A 80 3.96 20.30 -7.51
CA ILE A 80 3.04 19.17 -7.36
C ILE A 80 3.35 18.47 -6.05
N TYR A 81 2.32 18.19 -5.26
CA TYR A 81 2.45 17.57 -3.95
C TYR A 81 1.40 16.50 -3.71
N ARG A 82 1.78 15.57 -2.82
CA ARG A 82 0.86 14.68 -2.12
C ARG A 82 1.29 14.61 -0.66
N GLN A 83 0.33 14.75 0.25
CA GLN A 83 0.48 14.48 1.67
C GLN A 83 -0.51 13.37 2.03
N VAL A 84 -0.06 12.36 2.75
CA VAL A 84 -0.87 11.27 3.27
C VAL A 84 -0.66 11.19 4.78
N ASP A 85 -1.75 11.27 5.54
CA ASP A 85 -1.78 11.04 6.98
C ASP A 85 -2.59 9.76 7.23
N TYR A 86 -2.08 8.82 8.02
CA TYR A 86 -2.71 7.50 8.17
C TYR A 86 -2.69 6.96 9.59
N VAL A 87 -3.64 6.06 9.86
CA VAL A 87 -3.73 5.24 11.07
C VAL A 87 -4.05 3.80 10.65
N ALA A 88 -3.37 2.85 11.27
CA ALA A 88 -3.70 1.43 11.25
C ALA A 88 -3.93 0.98 12.70
N ASP A 89 -5.13 0.46 12.97
CA ASP A 89 -5.55 -0.03 14.29
C ASP A 89 -6.63 -1.13 14.12
N GLU A 90 -7.34 -1.45 15.20
CA GLU A 90 -8.44 -2.42 15.21
C GLU A 90 -9.58 -2.10 14.20
N HIS A 91 -9.70 -0.84 13.77
CA HIS A 91 -10.69 -0.42 12.77
C HIS A 91 -10.13 -0.48 11.33
N GLY A 92 -8.99 -1.15 11.12
CA GLY A 92 -8.33 -1.28 9.82
C GLY A 92 -7.36 -0.14 9.50
N TYR A 93 -7.04 0.02 8.22
CA TYR A 93 -6.21 1.12 7.71
C TYR A 93 -7.11 2.25 7.20
N ARG A 94 -6.84 3.49 7.63
CA ARG A 94 -7.53 4.69 7.19
C ARG A 94 -6.52 5.78 6.87
N ALA A 95 -6.79 6.57 5.84
CA ALA A 95 -5.90 7.66 5.44
C ALA A 95 -6.65 8.92 5.01
N SER A 96 -6.03 10.08 5.23
CA SER A 96 -6.41 11.34 4.59
C SER A 96 -5.33 11.71 3.59
N VAL A 97 -5.73 12.04 2.36
CA VAL A 97 -4.83 12.43 1.26
C VAL A 97 -5.14 13.85 0.83
N LYS A 98 -4.12 14.70 0.76
CA LYS A 98 -4.20 16.04 0.17
C LYS A 98 -3.26 16.10 -1.02
N THR A 99 -3.76 16.49 -2.19
CA THR A 99 -2.97 16.50 -3.42
C THR A 99 -3.43 17.57 -4.41
N ASN A 100 -2.50 18.07 -5.24
CA ASN A 100 -2.79 18.89 -6.42
C ASN A 100 -2.38 18.19 -7.74
N GLU A 101 -2.18 16.88 -7.71
CA GLU A 101 -1.73 16.10 -8.86
C GLU A 101 -2.74 16.16 -10.03
N PRO A 102 -2.27 16.50 -11.24
CA PRO A 102 -3.11 16.56 -12.43
C PRO A 102 -3.86 15.24 -12.68
N GLY A 103 -5.12 15.33 -13.06
CA GLY A 103 -5.96 14.14 -13.34
C GLY A 103 -6.46 13.39 -12.10
N THR A 104 -6.22 13.91 -10.89
CA THR A 104 -6.74 13.30 -9.66
C THR A 104 -8.07 13.93 -9.26
N GLU A 105 -9.11 13.10 -9.15
CA GLU A 105 -10.43 13.52 -8.64
C GLU A 105 -10.54 13.26 -7.14
N SER A 106 -11.35 14.07 -6.45
CA SER A 106 -11.71 13.87 -5.03
C SER A 106 -12.73 12.73 -4.87
N GLN A 107 -12.28 11.49 -5.04
CA GLN A 107 -13.03 10.29 -4.74
C GLN A 107 -12.47 9.65 -3.47
N SER A 108 -13.33 9.18 -2.58
CA SER A 108 -12.93 8.57 -1.28
C SER A 108 -13.11 7.04 -1.27
N PRO A 109 -12.27 6.26 -1.99
CA PRO A 109 -12.36 4.81 -1.99
C PRO A 109 -11.71 4.19 -0.74
N ALA A 110 -12.13 2.98 -0.36
CA ALA A 110 -11.41 2.08 0.55
C ALA A 110 -10.88 2.75 1.85
N ASP A 111 -11.76 3.44 2.58
CA ASP A 111 -11.45 4.13 3.84
C ASP A 111 -10.36 5.22 3.74
N VAL A 112 -10.21 5.79 2.55
CA VAL A 112 -9.38 6.97 2.28
C VAL A 112 -10.28 8.19 2.08
N GLU A 113 -9.99 9.28 2.81
CA GLU A 113 -10.55 10.60 2.53
C GLU A 113 -9.58 11.37 1.61
N LEU A 114 -9.96 11.57 0.34
CA LEU A 114 -9.08 12.21 -0.64
C LEU A 114 -9.58 13.62 -1.00
N HIS A 115 -8.75 14.62 -0.70
CA HIS A 115 -8.95 16.02 -1.06
C HIS A 115 -7.99 16.40 -2.20
N ALA A 116 -8.48 16.34 -3.44
CA ALA A 116 -7.73 16.76 -4.61
C ALA A 116 -8.08 18.21 -5.02
N GLN A 117 -7.04 18.98 -5.36
CA GLN A 117 -7.12 20.26 -6.06
C GLN A 117 -6.19 20.23 -7.29
N PRO A 118 -6.51 19.41 -8.30
CA PRO A 118 -5.62 19.14 -9.42
C PRO A 118 -5.33 20.41 -10.22
N ILE A 119 -4.05 20.68 -10.49
CA ILE A 119 -3.69 21.75 -11.43
C ILE A 119 -3.94 21.31 -12.88
N GLN A 120 -4.35 22.25 -13.72
CA GLN A 120 -4.56 22.00 -15.16
C GLN A 120 -3.23 22.04 -15.89
N VAL A 121 -2.77 20.88 -16.38
CA VAL A 121 -1.62 20.81 -17.28
C VAL A 121 -2.16 20.91 -18.71
N HIS A 122 -1.82 21.99 -19.41
CA HIS A 122 -2.12 22.07 -20.83
C HIS A 122 -1.20 21.10 -21.57
N GLU A 123 -1.76 20.00 -22.08
CA GLU A 123 -1.05 19.21 -23.08
C GLU A 123 -0.80 20.09 -24.30
N PRO A 124 0.44 20.14 -24.84
CA PRO A 124 0.64 20.75 -26.13
C PRO A 124 -0.18 19.96 -27.16
N ALA A 125 -1.07 20.64 -27.89
CA ALA A 125 -1.83 20.03 -28.96
C ALA A 125 -0.86 19.40 -29.96
N TYR A 126 -0.78 18.07 -30.00
CA TYR A 126 0.01 17.37 -30.98
C TYR A 126 -0.65 17.55 -32.35
N SER A 127 -0.17 18.50 -33.15
CA SER A 127 -0.53 18.58 -34.56
C SER A 127 0.19 17.45 -35.29
N ALA A 128 -0.53 16.36 -35.53
CA ALA A 128 -0.03 15.32 -36.42
C ALA A 128 0.31 15.96 -37.79
N PRO A 129 1.52 15.72 -38.34
CA PRO A 129 1.87 16.26 -39.65
C PRO A 129 0.86 15.75 -40.69
N ALA A 130 0.35 16.67 -41.51
CA ALA A 130 -0.58 16.32 -42.58
C ALA A 130 0.04 15.26 -43.50
N PRO A 131 -0.72 14.24 -43.94
CA PRO A 131 -0.20 13.23 -44.86
C PRO A 131 0.23 13.92 -46.15
N ALA A 132 1.53 13.86 -46.45
CA ALA A 132 2.05 14.28 -47.73
C ALA A 132 1.49 13.34 -48.80
N TYR A 133 0.47 13.78 -49.54
CA TYR A 133 0.07 13.13 -50.77
C TYR A 133 1.24 13.28 -51.76
N GLY A 134 2.04 12.21 -51.87
CA GLY A 134 3.08 12.09 -52.88
C GLY A 134 2.47 12.27 -54.26
N GLY A 135 2.82 13.35 -54.94
CA GLY A 135 2.49 13.56 -56.34
C GLY A 135 3.20 12.51 -57.19
N ASN A 136 2.44 11.71 -57.92
CA ASN A 136 2.97 10.85 -58.97
C ASN A 136 3.62 11.71 -60.06
N HIS A 137 4.94 11.76 -60.09
CA HIS A 137 5.69 12.21 -61.27
C HIS A 137 5.68 11.07 -62.31
N TYR A 138 4.83 11.22 -63.33
CA TYR A 138 4.92 10.42 -64.54
C TYR A 138 6.12 10.92 -65.36
N GLY A 139 7.15 10.08 -65.43
CA GLY A 139 8.21 10.23 -66.42
C GLY A 139 7.69 9.84 -67.81
N SER A 140 7.93 10.71 -68.79
CA SER A 140 7.89 10.43 -70.23
C SER A 140 8.87 11.44 -70.86
N GLY A 141 10.09 11.03 -71.24
CA GLY A 141 10.48 10.72 -72.64
C GLY A 141 10.67 12.02 -73.46
N TYR A 142 11.71 12.31 -74.25
CA TYR A 142 12.76 11.59 -74.99
C TYR A 142 13.87 12.63 -75.30
N GLY A 143 15.14 12.28 -75.49
CA GLY A 143 15.66 11.96 -76.83
C GLY A 143 17.13 12.36 -76.99
N LEU A 144 17.84 11.55 -77.78
CA LEU A 144 19.24 11.67 -78.18
C LEU A 144 19.44 12.70 -79.31
N TYR A 145 20.68 13.21 -79.37
CA TYR A 145 21.31 14.15 -80.33
C TYR A 145 20.97 15.63 -80.16
#